data_AF-A0A661TQX0-F1
#
_entry.id   AF-A0A661TQX0-F1
#
_cell.length_a   1.000
_cell.length_b   1.000
_cell.length_c   1.000
_cell.angle_alpha   90.00
_cell.angle_beta   90.00
_cell.angle_gamma   90.00
#
_symmetry.space_group_name_H-M   'P 1'
#
loop_
_entity.id
_entity.type
_entity.pdbx_description
1 polymer ?
#
loop_
_entity_poly.entity_id
_entity_poly.type
_entity_poly.pdbx_seq_one_letter_code
_entity_poly.pdbx_strand_id
1 'polypeptide(L)' 'MVKKSKQSVDPEDRTHDAVSATMSNRGFWCEDCKHFGDDLDSCKAFPDGIPMDLLTGDTRHTEPREGDHGIQFEAKEK' A
#
# COMPACT_ATOMS: atom_id res chain seq x y z
N MET A 1 37.36 -36.92 22.69
CA MET A 1 37.28 -35.44 22.83
C MET A 1 36.60 -34.87 21.59
N VAL A 2 35.72 -33.89 21.80
CA VAL A 2 34.65 -33.45 20.89
C VAL A 2 35.13 -32.38 19.89
N LYS A 3 34.40 -32.28 18.76
CA LYS A 3 34.14 -31.13 17.85
C LYS A 3 34.73 -31.37 16.45
N LYS A 4 33.98 -31.26 15.35
CA LYS A 4 33.08 -30.17 14.96
C LYS A 4 32.03 -30.66 13.94
N SER A 5 30.75 -30.41 14.20
CA SER A 5 29.66 -30.60 13.23
C SER A 5 29.82 -29.63 12.06
N LYS A 6 29.83 -30.17 10.84
CA LYS A 6 29.54 -29.44 9.60
C LYS A 6 28.07 -29.74 9.28
N GLN A 7 27.17 -28.78 9.48
CA GLN A 7 25.86 -28.87 8.83
C GLN A 7 26.06 -28.50 7.36
N SER A 8 26.09 -29.54 6.55
CA SER A 8 25.81 -29.51 5.12
C SER A 8 24.41 -28.94 4.93
N VAL A 9 24.34 -27.74 4.36
CA VAL A 9 23.08 -27.16 3.89
C VAL A 9 22.80 -27.72 2.51
N ASP A 10 21.66 -28.39 2.38
CA ASP A 10 21.17 -28.99 1.15
C ASP A 10 20.70 -27.87 0.19
N PRO A 11 21.03 -27.92 -1.11
CA PRO A 11 20.70 -26.84 -2.05
C PRO A 11 19.19 -26.67 -2.34
N GLU A 12 18.32 -27.58 -1.87
CA GLU A 12 16.88 -27.53 -2.17
C GLU A 12 16.00 -27.05 -0.98
N ASP A 13 16.60 -26.73 0.17
CA ASP A 13 15.91 -26.16 1.35
C ASP A 13 16.52 -24.80 1.73
N ARG A 14 16.25 -23.78 0.91
CA ARG A 14 16.41 -22.36 1.30
C ARG A 14 15.03 -21.77 1.53
N THR A 15 14.40 -22.25 2.59
CA THR A 15 13.08 -21.81 3.03
C THR A 15 13.10 -20.35 3.49
N HIS A 16 12.46 -19.50 2.69
CA HIS A 16 11.38 -18.58 3.10
C HIS A 16 11.61 -17.49 4.19
N ASP A 17 12.79 -17.30 4.77
CA ASP A 17 12.96 -16.35 5.89
C ASP A 17 13.49 -14.94 5.52
N ALA A 18 13.57 -14.60 4.23
CA ALA A 18 14.09 -13.29 3.78
C ALA A 18 13.16 -12.51 2.83
N VAL A 19 11.86 -12.80 2.79
CA VAL A 19 10.89 -12.07 1.93
C VAL A 19 9.64 -11.56 2.67
N SER A 20 9.68 -11.47 4.01
CA SER A 20 8.53 -10.96 4.80
C SER A 20 8.54 -9.47 5.10
N ALA A 21 9.60 -8.72 4.75
CA ALA A 21 9.70 -7.29 5.05
C ALA A 21 9.46 -6.36 3.84
N THR A 22 9.22 -6.91 2.64
CA THR A 22 9.09 -6.10 1.41
C THR A 22 7.65 -5.92 0.91
N MET A 23 6.63 -6.47 1.58
CA MET A 23 5.24 -6.48 1.07
C MET A 23 4.21 -5.96 2.08
N SER A 24 4.37 -4.72 2.54
CA SER A 24 3.31 -4.02 3.27
C SER A 24 3.21 -2.56 2.82
N ASN A 25 2.83 -2.37 1.55
CA ASN A 25 2.41 -1.08 1.00
C ASN A 25 0.88 -1.03 0.83
N ARG A 26 0.13 -1.58 1.79
CA ARG A 26 -1.33 -1.62 1.73
C ARG A 26 -1.91 -0.36 2.38
N GLY A 27 -2.66 0.43 1.60
CA GLY A 27 -3.62 1.39 2.17
C GLY A 27 -3.33 2.87 1.98
N PHE A 28 -2.78 3.31 0.83
CA PHE A 28 -2.73 4.75 0.50
C PHE A 28 -3.24 5.07 -0.91
N TRP A 29 -3.88 4.11 -1.58
CA TRP A 29 -4.45 4.30 -2.90
C TRP A 29 -5.88 4.84 -2.80
N CYS A 30 -6.29 5.60 -3.81
CA CYS A 30 -7.65 6.16 -3.86
C CYS A 30 -8.71 5.05 -3.73
N GLU A 31 -8.50 3.89 -4.34
CA GLU A 31 -9.42 2.74 -4.27
C GLU A 31 -9.67 2.21 -2.84
N ASP A 32 -8.67 2.31 -1.97
CA ASP A 32 -8.74 1.89 -0.56
C ASP A 32 -9.38 2.98 0.33
N CYS A 33 -9.65 4.18 -0.19
CA CYS A 33 -10.23 5.29 0.58
C CYS A 33 -11.75 5.21 0.65
N LYS A 34 -12.35 5.30 1.84
CA LYS A 34 -13.80 5.30 2.08
C LYS A 34 -14.56 6.40 1.32
N HIS A 35 -13.86 7.47 0.94
CA HIS A 35 -14.44 8.58 0.19
C HIS A 35 -14.41 8.39 -1.33
N PHE A 36 -13.73 7.35 -1.83
CA PHE A 36 -13.68 6.99 -3.24
C PHE A 36 -14.96 6.24 -3.65
N GLY A 37 -15.64 6.77 -4.64
CA GLY A 37 -16.90 6.27 -5.18
C GLY A 37 -16.71 5.09 -6.13
N ASP A 38 -17.84 4.51 -6.54
CA ASP A 38 -17.88 3.31 -7.39
C ASP A 38 -17.53 3.58 -8.85
N ASP A 39 -17.58 4.84 -9.30
CA ASP A 39 -17.32 5.23 -10.69
C ASP A 39 -15.83 5.24 -11.08
N LEU A 40 -14.93 4.85 -10.16
CA LEU A 40 -13.47 4.79 -10.33
C LEU A 40 -12.77 6.15 -10.59
N ASP A 41 -13.50 7.24 -10.83
CA ASP A 41 -12.97 8.61 -10.93
C ASP A 41 -13.62 9.61 -9.95
N SER A 42 -14.59 9.14 -9.14
CA SER A 42 -15.32 9.99 -8.20
C SER A 42 -14.76 9.88 -6.77
N CYS A 43 -14.53 11.01 -6.11
CA CYS A 43 -14.16 11.08 -4.68
C CYS A 43 -14.91 12.23 -4.01
N LYS A 44 -15.40 12.04 -2.78
CA LYS A 44 -16.05 13.13 -2.03
C LYS A 44 -15.13 14.32 -1.77
N ALA A 45 -13.82 14.08 -1.70
CA ALA A 45 -12.81 15.13 -1.58
C ALA A 45 -12.66 15.93 -2.87
N PHE A 46 -12.95 15.35 -4.04
CA PHE A 46 -12.79 15.99 -5.35
C PHE A 46 -14.08 15.80 -6.17
N PRO A 47 -15.15 16.56 -5.87
CA PRO A 47 -16.45 16.40 -6.52
C PRO A 47 -16.42 16.77 -8.02
N ASP A 48 -15.47 17.61 -8.44
CA ASP A 48 -15.26 18.00 -9.83
C ASP A 48 -14.38 17.00 -10.62
N GLY A 49 -13.89 15.94 -9.96
CA GLY A 49 -13.05 14.88 -10.54
C GLY A 49 -11.69 14.77 -9.88
N ILE A 50 -11.20 13.53 -9.70
CA ILE A 50 -9.92 13.25 -9.05
C ILE A 50 -8.75 13.61 -9.99
N PRO A 51 -7.76 14.41 -9.54
CA PRO A 51 -6.53 14.65 -10.28
C PRO A 51 -5.82 13.35 -10.67
N MET A 52 -5.35 13.25 -11.92
CA MET A 52 -4.74 12.02 -12.43
C MET A 52 -3.57 11.53 -11.58
N ASP A 53 -2.75 12.44 -11.04
CA ASP A 53 -1.60 12.09 -10.19
C ASP A 53 -2.01 11.43 -8.86
N LEU A 54 -3.19 11.74 -8.33
CA LEU A 54 -3.76 11.08 -7.16
C LEU A 54 -4.36 9.72 -7.54
N LEU A 55 -4.99 9.64 -8.72
CA LEU A 55 -5.60 8.41 -9.21
C LEU A 55 -4.57 7.34 -9.60
N THR A 56 -3.45 7.75 -10.22
CA THR A 56 -2.33 6.86 -10.56
C THR A 56 -1.49 6.46 -9.35
N GLY A 57 -1.71 7.12 -8.19
CA GLY A 57 -0.93 6.91 -6.98
C GLY A 57 0.47 7.55 -7.03
N ASP A 58 0.74 8.42 -8.00
CA ASP A 58 1.97 9.22 -8.06
C ASP A 58 2.07 10.15 -6.84
N THR A 59 0.93 10.72 -6.42
CA THR A 59 0.79 11.40 -5.14
C THR A 59 -0.14 10.66 -4.19
N ARG A 60 0.22 10.64 -2.91
CA ARG A 60 -0.60 10.06 -1.84
C ARG A 60 -1.61 11.09 -1.34
N HIS A 61 -2.86 10.67 -1.16
CA HIS A 61 -3.91 11.50 -0.56
C HIS A 61 -3.86 11.53 0.98
N THR A 62 -2.64 11.50 1.54
CA THR A 62 -2.39 11.50 3.00
C THR A 62 -2.05 12.88 3.53
N GLU A 63 -1.79 13.82 2.64
CA GLU A 63 -1.47 15.22 2.97
C GLU A 63 -2.60 16.12 2.44
N PRO A 64 -2.94 17.20 3.15
CA PRO A 64 -3.95 18.14 2.69
C PRO A 64 -3.54 18.74 1.34
N ARG A 65 -4.47 18.77 0.40
CA ARG A 65 -4.26 19.23 -0.98
C ARG A 65 -5.26 20.33 -1.31
N GLU A 66 -4.86 21.26 -2.16
CA GLU A 66 -5.81 22.23 -2.71
C GLU A 66 -6.94 21.50 -3.45
N GLY A 67 -8.17 21.82 -3.06
CA GLY A 67 -9.37 21.22 -3.66
C GLY A 67 -9.81 19.89 -3.05
N ASP A 68 -9.21 19.41 -1.95
CA ASP A 68 -9.64 18.20 -1.21
C ASP A 68 -10.86 18.45 -0.28
N HIS A 69 -11.33 19.69 -0.19
CA HIS A 69 -12.40 20.15 0.70
C HIS A 69 -12.18 19.77 2.18
N GLY A 70 -10.93 19.61 2.62
CA GLY A 70 -10.54 19.20 3.97
C GLY A 70 -10.78 17.72 4.27
N ILE A 71 -11.05 16.89 3.25
CA ILE A 71 -11.27 15.46 3.39
C ILE A 71 -9.95 14.74 3.10
N GLN A 72 -9.39 14.09 4.11
CA GLN A 72 -8.18 13.28 3.98
C GLN A 72 -8.50 11.80 3.73
N PHE A 73 -7.46 11.01 3.44
CA PHE A 73 -7.58 9.57 3.32
C PHE A 73 -8.11 8.92 4.61
N GLU A 74 -9.21 8.19 4.47
CA GLU A 74 -9.76 7.29 5.49
C GLU A 74 -9.86 5.90 4.87
N ALA A 75 -9.19 4.89 5.43
CA ALA A 75 -9.20 3.55 4.86
C ALA A 75 -10.61 2.92 4.94
N LYS A 76 -11.03 2.23 3.88
CA LYS A 76 -12.20 1.34 3.92
C LYS A 76 -11.93 0.21 4.91
N GLU A 77 -12.87 -0.02 5.82
CA GLU A 77 -12.87 -1.26 6.61
C GLU A 77 -13.08 -2.43 5.63
N LYS A 78 -12.22 -3.45 5.71
CA LYS A 78 -12.27 -4.64 4.85
C LYS A 78 -13.09 -5.76 5.49
#